data_AF-A0A3C0NJ83-F1
#
_entry.id   AF-A0A3C0NJ83-F1
#
_cell.length_a   1.000
_cell.length_b   1.000
_cell.length_c   1.000
_cell.angle_alpha   90.00
_cell.angle_beta   90.00
_cell.angle_gamma   90.00
#
_symmetry.space_group_name_H-M   'P 1'
#
loop_
_entity.id
_entity.type
_entity.pdbx_description
1 polymer ?
#
loop_
_entity_poly.entity_id
_entity_poly.type
_entity_poly.pdbx_seq_one_letter_code
_entity_poly.pdbx_strand_id
1 'polypeptide(L)'
;AQLTAVGIPVMGHVGLTPQSVHQLGYRQQGKTVEAGERIFQEAIALSDAGAFAIVLEHIPADLAGRITQKIPIPTIGIGAGPQCDGQVLVTTDVLGLSDRLPPFAKSYVNLRQIITQA
;
A
#
# COMPACT_ATOMS: atom_id res chain seq x y z
N ALA A 1 -17.98 -8.59 -6.01
CA ALA A 1 -17.59 -9.92 -5.52
C ALA A 1 -17.62 -11.04 -6.58
N GLN A 2 -17.60 -10.76 -7.90
CA GLN A 2 -17.70 -11.85 -8.91
C GLN A 2 -16.46 -12.76 -8.93
N LEU A 3 -15.25 -12.19 -8.83
CA LEU A 3 -13.99 -12.94 -8.84
C LEU A 3 -13.90 -13.92 -7.66
N THR A 4 -14.23 -13.44 -6.46
CA THR A 4 -14.19 -14.24 -5.24
C THR A 4 -15.28 -15.32 -5.24
N ALA A 5 -16.46 -15.03 -5.81
CA ALA A 5 -17.54 -16.00 -5.96
C ALA A 5 -17.19 -17.19 -6.89
N VAL A 6 -16.25 -17.00 -7.83
CA VAL A 6 -15.75 -18.08 -8.70
C VAL A 6 -14.44 -18.71 -8.19
N GLY A 7 -14.04 -18.39 -6.96
CA GLY A 7 -12.90 -19.01 -6.28
C GLY A 7 -11.54 -18.38 -6.57
N ILE A 8 -11.48 -17.20 -7.20
CA ILE A 8 -10.22 -16.46 -7.41
C ILE A 8 -9.92 -15.64 -6.15
N PRO A 9 -8.82 -15.90 -5.42
CA PRO A 9 -8.42 -15.07 -4.29
C PRO A 9 -8.03 -13.67 -4.75
N VAL A 10 -8.56 -12.65 -4.09
CA VAL A 10 -8.30 -11.24 -4.45
C VAL A 10 -7.65 -10.53 -3.26
N MET A 11 -6.51 -9.88 -3.54
CA MET A 11 -5.94 -8.86 -2.65
C MET A 11 -6.40 -7.49 -3.16
N GLY A 12 -7.05 -6.72 -2.29
CA GLY A 12 -7.43 -5.34 -2.58
C GLY A 12 -6.23 -4.40 -2.55
N HIS A 13 -6.37 -3.21 -3.13
CA HIS A 13 -5.38 -2.14 -3.06
C HIS A 13 -6.09 -0.78 -3.08
N VAL A 14 -5.94 -0.01 -2.00
CA VAL A 14 -6.48 1.36 -1.87
C VAL A 14 -5.39 2.35 -1.44
N GLY A 15 -5.71 3.65 -1.52
CA GLY A 15 -4.75 4.73 -1.31
C GLY A 15 -4.17 5.21 -2.64
N LEU A 16 -2.86 5.40 -2.71
CA LEU A 16 -2.19 5.68 -3.98
C LEU A 16 -2.16 4.41 -4.80
N THR A 17 -2.93 4.36 -5.89
CA THR A 17 -2.83 3.27 -6.87
C THR A 17 -1.97 3.74 -8.05
N PRO A 18 -0.73 3.24 -8.24
CA PRO A 18 0.18 3.76 -9.25
C PRO A 18 -0.34 3.71 -10.68
N GLN A 19 -1.25 2.77 -10.99
CA GLN A 19 -1.93 2.69 -12.30
C GLN A 19 -2.78 3.95 -12.60
N SER A 20 -3.21 4.66 -11.56
CA SER A 20 -4.01 5.90 -11.64
C SER A 20 -3.14 7.16 -11.50
N VAL A 21 -1.83 7.08 -11.71
CA VAL A 21 -0.88 8.19 -11.46
C VAL A 21 -1.25 9.48 -12.20
N HIS A 22 -1.81 9.39 -13.41
CA HIS A 22 -2.21 10.57 -14.18
C HIS A 22 -3.44 11.30 -13.58
N GLN A 23 -4.24 10.61 -12.77
CA GLN A 23 -5.41 11.17 -12.09
C GLN A 23 -5.06 11.60 -10.65
N LEU A 24 -4.32 10.75 -9.93
CA LEU A 24 -4.02 10.95 -8.51
C LEU A 24 -2.75 11.79 -8.27
N GLY A 25 -1.82 11.77 -9.22
CA GLY A 25 -0.43 12.17 -9.03
C GLY A 25 0.33 11.19 -8.13
N TYR A 26 1.66 11.24 -8.15
CA TYR A 26 2.49 10.47 -7.23
C TYR A 26 2.62 11.21 -5.88
N ARG A 27 1.54 11.19 -5.10
CA ARG A 27 1.43 11.90 -3.81
C ARG A 27 0.66 11.09 -2.78
N GLN A 28 0.88 11.39 -1.51
CA GLN A 28 0.14 10.76 -0.42
C GLN A 28 -1.36 11.08 -0.51
N GLN A 29 -2.20 10.05 -0.39
CA GLN A 29 -3.67 10.12 -0.51
C GLN A 29 -4.32 10.20 0.87
N GLY A 30 -5.59 10.64 0.95
CA GLY A 30 -6.36 10.62 2.21
C GLY A 30 -5.99 11.70 3.22
N LYS A 31 -5.38 12.81 2.78
CA LYS A 31 -4.96 13.92 3.67
C LYS A 31 -6.10 14.76 4.24
N THR A 32 -7.24 14.83 3.55
CA THR A 32 -8.45 15.51 4.05
C THR A 32 -9.39 14.49 4.68
N VAL A 33 -10.29 14.96 5.54
CA VAL A 33 -11.28 14.09 6.19
C VAL A 33 -12.12 13.34 5.15
N GLU A 34 -12.57 14.03 4.11
CA GLU A 34 -13.41 13.46 3.05
C GLU A 34 -12.64 12.43 2.22
N ALA A 35 -11.39 12.75 1.86
CA ALA A 35 -10.55 11.83 1.11
C ALA A 35 -10.17 10.59 1.92
N GLY A 36 -9.90 10.76 3.22
CA GLY A 36 -9.62 9.66 4.13
C GLY A 36 -10.83 8.77 4.35
N GLU A 37 -12.01 9.36 4.54
CA GLU A 37 -13.25 8.62 4.69
C GLU A 37 -13.61 7.83 3.42
N ARG A 38 -13.37 8.39 2.22
CA ARG A 38 -13.52 7.65 0.97
C ARG A 38 -12.67 6.37 0.96
N ILE A 39 -11.38 6.48 1.28
CA ILE A 39 -10.45 5.33 1.31
C ILE A 39 -10.88 4.31 2.38
N PHE A 40 -11.34 4.79 3.53
CA PHE A 40 -11.85 3.93 4.60
C PHE A 40 -13.06 3.10 4.14
N GLN A 41 -14.01 3.73 3.46
CA GLN A 41 -15.16 3.03 2.89
C GLN A 41 -14.79 2.10 1.73
N GLU A 42 -13.82 2.46 0.89
CA GLU A 42 -13.28 1.58 -0.16
C GLU A 42 -12.66 0.31 0.43
N ALA A 43 -11.91 0.42 1.54
CA ALA A 43 -11.34 -0.73 2.22
C ALA A 43 -12.40 -1.66 2.81
N ILE A 44 -13.44 -1.10 3.44
CA ILE A 44 -14.59 -1.88 3.95
C ILE A 44 -15.29 -2.59 2.79
N ALA A 45 -15.58 -1.88 1.70
CA ALA A 45 -16.27 -2.47 0.55
C ALA A 45 -15.48 -3.61 -0.10
N LEU A 46 -14.15 -3.52 -0.15
CA LEU A 46 -13.29 -4.60 -0.63
C LEU A 46 -13.29 -5.80 0.32
N SER A 47 -13.25 -5.56 1.63
CA SER A 47 -13.37 -6.60 2.64
C SER A 47 -14.72 -7.34 2.53
N ASP A 48 -15.82 -6.60 2.46
CA ASP A 48 -17.17 -7.15 2.32
C ASP A 48 -17.36 -7.90 0.99
N ALA A 49 -16.64 -7.50 -0.06
CA ALA A 49 -16.62 -8.19 -1.35
C ALA A 49 -15.82 -9.51 -1.36
N GLY A 50 -15.16 -9.85 -0.24
CA GLY A 50 -14.43 -11.10 -0.05
C GLY A 50 -12.94 -11.04 -0.38
N ALA A 51 -12.32 -9.84 -0.40
CA ALA A 51 -10.86 -9.76 -0.47
C ALA A 51 -10.23 -10.50 0.71
N PHE A 52 -9.11 -11.19 0.51
CA PHE A 52 -8.43 -11.91 1.60
C PHE A 52 -7.44 -11.03 2.38
N ALA A 53 -7.00 -9.93 1.77
CA ALA A 53 -6.10 -8.92 2.35
C ALA A 53 -6.19 -7.63 1.52
N ILE A 54 -5.71 -6.51 2.06
CA ILE A 54 -5.70 -5.21 1.37
C ILE A 54 -4.34 -4.52 1.50
N VAL A 55 -3.77 -4.08 0.38
CA VAL A 55 -2.63 -3.15 0.37
C VAL A 55 -3.11 -1.73 0.63
N LEU A 56 -2.48 -1.06 1.59
CA LEU A 56 -2.66 0.35 1.89
C LEU A 56 -1.40 1.11 1.45
N GLU A 57 -1.47 1.83 0.33
CA GLU A 57 -0.32 2.52 -0.25
C GLU A 57 -0.39 4.04 -0.04
N HIS A 58 0.68 4.58 0.57
CA HIS A 58 0.94 6.02 0.70
C HIS A 58 -0.25 6.83 1.23
N ILE A 59 -0.74 6.46 2.43
CA ILE A 59 -1.81 7.14 3.18
C ILE A 59 -1.32 7.58 4.57
N PRO A 60 -2.03 8.47 5.29
CA PRO A 60 -1.74 8.78 6.69
C PRO A 60 -1.75 7.54 7.58
N ALA A 61 -0.84 7.48 8.53
CA ALA A 61 -0.68 6.32 9.41
C ALA A 61 -1.90 6.08 10.30
N ASP A 62 -2.52 7.15 10.80
CA ASP A 62 -3.74 7.10 11.61
C ASP A 62 -4.93 6.54 10.81
N LEU A 63 -5.06 6.90 9.53
CA LEU A 63 -6.05 6.32 8.64
C LEU A 63 -5.79 4.83 8.42
N ALA A 64 -4.53 4.43 8.18
CA ALA A 64 -4.18 3.03 8.02
C ALA A 64 -4.47 2.20 9.29
N GLY A 65 -4.16 2.74 10.47
CA GLY A 65 -4.49 2.11 11.75
C GLY A 65 -6.00 1.96 11.96
N ARG A 66 -6.79 3.00 11.63
CA ARG A 66 -8.26 2.92 11.66
C ARG A 66 -8.81 1.83 10.74
N ILE A 67 -8.29 1.72 9.51
CA ILE A 67 -8.70 0.67 8.56
C ILE A 67 -8.36 -0.71 9.12
N THR A 68 -7.12 -0.89 9.58
CA THR A 68 -6.61 -2.17 10.10
C THR A 68 -7.44 -2.66 11.30
N GLN A 69 -7.82 -1.76 12.21
CA GLN A 69 -8.69 -2.11 13.34
C GLN A 69 -10.15 -2.40 12.95
N LYS A 70 -10.60 -1.90 11.79
CA LYS A 70 -11.99 -1.97 11.37
C LYS A 70 -12.33 -3.24 10.60
N ILE A 71 -11.46 -3.67 9.69
CA ILE A 71 -11.73 -4.79 8.79
C ILE A 71 -11.18 -6.11 9.37
N PRO A 72 -11.83 -7.26 9.13
CA PRO A 72 -11.41 -8.54 9.70
C PRO A 72 -10.24 -9.21 8.96
N ILE A 73 -9.78 -8.64 7.84
CA ILE A 73 -8.74 -9.20 6.98
C ILE A 73 -7.42 -8.43 7.11
N PRO A 74 -6.26 -9.08 6.90
CA PRO A 74 -4.97 -8.43 7.05
C PRO A 74 -4.77 -7.22 6.13
N THR A 75 -4.15 -6.16 6.67
CA THR A 75 -3.67 -5.01 5.90
C THR A 75 -2.16 -5.09 5.67
N ILE A 76 -1.72 -4.74 4.45
CA ILE A 76 -0.30 -4.70 4.07
C ILE A 76 0.07 -3.27 3.72
N GLY A 77 0.92 -2.64 4.53
CA GLY A 77 1.31 -1.25 4.36
C GLY A 77 2.51 -1.07 3.43
N ILE A 78 2.46 -0.01 2.61
CA ILE A 78 3.65 0.56 1.95
C ILE A 78 3.54 2.09 2.02
N GLY A 79 4.35 2.70 2.88
CA GLY A 79 4.22 4.13 3.19
C GLY A 79 2.90 4.49 3.90
N ALA A 80 2.32 3.55 4.66
CA ALA A 80 1.10 3.70 5.44
C ALA A 80 1.34 3.60 6.97
N GLY A 81 2.59 3.68 7.41
CA GLY A 81 2.97 3.59 8.82
C GLY A 81 2.98 2.15 9.37
N PRO A 82 3.34 1.99 10.65
CA PRO A 82 3.59 0.69 11.27
C PRO A 82 2.32 -0.02 11.78
N GLN A 83 1.15 0.60 11.64
CA GLN A 83 -0.11 0.10 12.22
C GLN A 83 -0.83 -0.92 11.31
N CYS A 84 -0.29 -1.22 10.13
CA CYS A 84 -0.78 -2.32 9.29
C CYS A 84 -0.25 -3.67 9.82
N ASP A 85 -0.95 -4.77 9.54
CA ASP A 85 -0.58 -6.11 10.00
C ASP A 85 0.72 -6.64 9.37
N GLY A 86 1.02 -6.18 8.16
CA GLY A 86 2.24 -6.47 7.43
C GLY A 86 2.77 -5.28 6.65
N GLN A 87 3.94 -5.44 6.04
CA GLN A 87 4.58 -4.41 5.24
C GLN A 87 5.07 -5.00 3.92
N VAL A 88 5.06 -4.18 2.87
CA VAL A 88 5.64 -4.50 1.56
C VAL A 88 6.53 -3.35 1.11
N LEU A 89 7.64 -3.68 0.45
CA LEU A 89 8.55 -2.73 -0.19
C LEU A 89 9.01 -3.32 -1.52
N VAL A 90 9.38 -2.44 -2.45
CA VAL A 90 9.97 -2.87 -3.72
C VAL A 90 11.40 -3.32 -3.48
N THR A 91 11.76 -4.52 -3.95
CA THR A 91 13.08 -5.12 -3.72
C THR A 91 14.23 -4.25 -4.20
N THR A 92 14.08 -3.55 -5.33
CA THR A 92 15.11 -2.66 -5.86
C THR A 92 15.35 -1.44 -4.97
N ASP A 93 14.31 -0.94 -4.28
CA ASP A 93 14.45 0.16 -3.32
C ASP A 93 15.18 -0.31 -2.08
N VAL A 94 14.77 -1.47 -1.53
CA VAL A 94 15.38 -2.10 -0.36
C VAL A 94 16.86 -2.41 -0.60
N LEU A 95 17.20 -2.88 -1.81
CA LEU A 95 18.56 -3.24 -2.18
C LEU A 95 19.38 -2.07 -2.75
N GLY A 96 18.85 -0.84 -2.77
CA GLY A 96 19.59 0.33 -3.27
C GLY A 96 19.99 0.23 -4.74
N LEU A 97 19.14 -0.42 -5.55
CA LEU A 97 19.28 -0.48 -7.01
C LEU A 97 18.55 0.68 -7.68
N SER A 98 17.50 1.21 -7.07
CA SER A 98 16.72 2.33 -7.63
C SER A 98 17.52 3.65 -7.61
N ASP A 99 17.40 4.45 -8.68
CA ASP A 99 18.08 5.76 -8.77
C ASP A 99 17.49 6.79 -7.79
N ARG A 100 16.19 6.68 -7.52
CA ARG A 100 15.47 7.54 -6.58
C ARG A 100 14.57 6.69 -5.71
N LEU A 101 14.68 6.87 -4.40
CA LEU A 101 13.84 6.19 -3.43
C LEU A 101 12.51 6.94 -3.20
N PRO A 102 11.38 6.23 -3.04
CA PRO A 102 10.16 6.78 -2.47
C PRO A 102 10.43 7.37 -1.08
N PRO A 103 9.66 8.39 -0.65
CA PRO A 103 9.88 9.06 0.65
C PRO A 103 9.67 8.13 1.85
N PHE A 104 9.02 6.99 1.66
CA PHE A 104 8.76 5.98 2.69
C PHE A 104 9.66 4.74 2.59
N ALA A 105 10.48 4.64 1.55
CA ALA A 105 11.36 3.49 1.36
C ALA A 105 12.71 3.72 2.04
N LYS A 106 13.24 2.66 2.65
CA LYS A 106 14.60 2.62 3.19
C LYS A 106 15.43 1.63 2.39
N SER A 107 16.56 2.09 1.86
CA SER A 107 17.59 1.20 1.33
C SER A 107 18.43 0.64 2.49
N TYR A 108 18.66 -0.67 2.48
CA TYR A 108 19.44 -1.39 3.48
C TYR A 108 20.85 -1.74 2.99
N VAL A 109 21.09 -1.66 1.69
CA VAL A 109 22.37 -1.90 1.03
C VAL A 109 22.47 -1.07 -0.24
N ASN A 110 23.66 -0.60 -0.61
CA ASN A 110 23.90 0.01 -1.92
C ASN A 110 24.41 -1.06 -2.89
N LEU A 111 23.52 -1.93 -3.34
CA LEU A 111 23.89 -3.06 -4.20
C LEU A 111 24.39 -2.61 -5.58
N ARG A 112 23.91 -1.45 -6.05
CA ARG A 112 24.40 -0.82 -7.28
C ARG A 112 25.90 -0.59 -7.22
N GLN A 113 26.39 0.06 -6.17
CA GLN A 113 27.82 0.30 -5.98
C GLN A 113 28.61 -1.02 -5.92
N ILE A 114 28.12 -1.98 -5.14
CA ILE A 114 28.79 -3.28 -4.95
C ILE A 114 28.98 -4.00 -6.29
N ILE A 115 27.91 -4.12 -7.08
CA ILE A 115 27.96 -4.83 -8.36
C ILE A 115 28.85 -4.11 -9.38
N THR A 116 28.89 -2.77 -9.38
CA THR A 116 29.77 -2.02 -10.30
C THR A 116 31.27 -2.11 -9.99
N GLN A 117 31.63 -2.66 -8.82
CA GLN A 117 33.02 -2.82 -8.37
C GLN A 117 33.52 -4.27 -8.44
N ALA A 118 32.70 -5.21 -8.90
CA ALA A 118 33.04 -6.63 -9.06
C ALA A 118 33.68 -6.90 -10.43
#